data_AF-A0A356F6M2-F1
#
_entry.id   AF-A0A356F6M2-F1
#
_cell.length_a   1.000
_cell.length_b   1.000
_cell.length_c   1.000
_cell.angle_alpha   90.00
_cell.angle_beta   90.00
_cell.angle_gamma   90.00
#
_symmetry.space_group_name_H-M   'P 1'
#
loop_
_entity.id
_entity.type
_entity.pdbx_description
1 polymer ?
#
loop_
_entity_poly.entity_id
_entity_poly.type
_entity_poly.pdbx_seq_one_letter_code
_entity_poly.pdbx_strand_id
1 'polypeptide(L)'
;MADKHIDFTVNYQNLSVYNEFNADKIQYPLILSIPHSGTFFPPEFLQNVRFPEKILRRNEDLLVDKLLKGAIDKGLTALKMNITRTFVDLNRDRLELDPTMFYN
;
A
#
# COMPACT_ATOMS: atom_id res chain seq x y z
N MET A 1 -13.51 -13.56 -25.01
CA MET A 1 -13.10 -12.14 -25.09
C MET A 1 -11.60 -12.18 -25.36
N ALA A 2 -11.10 -11.46 -26.37
CA ALA A 2 -9.67 -11.52 -26.68
C ALA A 2 -8.85 -11.09 -25.45
N ASP A 3 -7.80 -11.84 -25.12
CA ASP A 3 -6.87 -11.49 -24.05
C ASP A 3 -6.25 -10.13 -24.38
N LYS A 4 -6.74 -9.10 -23.70
CA LYS A 4 -6.16 -7.76 -23.80
C LYS A 4 -4.83 -7.86 -23.07
N HIS A 5 -3.73 -7.87 -23.83
CA HIS A 5 -2.39 -7.77 -23.25
C HIS A 5 -2.33 -6.46 -22.44
N ILE A 6 -2.25 -6.58 -21.13
CA ILE A 6 -2.08 -5.44 -20.23
C ILE A 6 -0.57 -5.16 -20.20
N ASP A 7 -0.12 -4.20 -21.00
CA ASP A 7 1.22 -3.63 -20.85
C ASP A 7 1.15 -2.57 -19.74
N PHE A 8 1.66 -2.91 -18.56
CA PHE A 8 1.52 -2.14 -17.33
C PHE A 8 2.90 -1.91 -16.72
N THR A 9 3.35 -0.66 -16.72
CA THR A 9 4.55 -0.22 -16.01
C THR A 9 4.17 0.97 -15.14
N VAL A 10 4.42 0.89 -13.84
CA VAL A 10 4.32 2.04 -12.94
C VAL A 10 5.67 2.73 -12.87
N ASN A 11 5.71 4.03 -13.13
CA ASN A 11 6.92 4.80 -12.87
C ASN A 11 7.06 5.10 -11.37
N TYR A 12 7.86 4.29 -10.68
CA TYR A 12 8.12 4.45 -9.25
C TYR A 12 9.05 5.61 -8.90
N GLN A 13 9.75 6.22 -9.86
CA GLN A 13 10.78 7.25 -9.58
C GLN A 13 10.20 8.50 -8.91
N ASN A 14 8.92 8.78 -9.13
CA ASN A 14 8.21 9.93 -8.55
C ASN A 14 7.14 9.51 -7.54
N LEU A 15 7.12 8.25 -7.14
CA LEU A 15 6.12 7.74 -6.21
C LEU A 15 6.64 7.86 -4.78
N SER A 16 5.98 8.68 -3.96
CA SER A 16 6.19 8.62 -2.51
C SER A 16 5.56 7.34 -1.99
N VAL A 17 6.31 6.24 -2.03
CA VAL A 17 5.82 4.89 -1.69
C VAL A 17 5.46 4.79 -0.20
N TYR A 18 6.25 5.42 0.66
CA TYR A 18 6.06 5.41 2.11
C TYR A 18 6.46 6.74 2.75
N ASN A 19 6.07 6.90 4.01
CA ASN A 19 6.61 7.90 4.94
C ASN A 19 7.19 7.21 6.16
N GLU A 20 8.33 7.72 6.62
CA GLU A 20 8.96 7.36 7.88
C GLU A 20 8.72 8.47 8.91
N PHE A 21 8.53 8.08 10.17
CA PHE A 21 8.39 9.01 11.29
C PHE A 21 9.35 8.61 12.40
N ASN A 22 10.09 9.59 12.95
CA ASN A 22 11.06 9.38 14.03
C ASN A 22 12.08 8.25 13.75
N ALA A 23 12.46 8.06 12.47
CA ALA A 23 13.38 7.00 12.04
C ALA A 23 14.86 7.41 12.17
N ASP A 24 15.14 8.70 12.23
CA ASP A 24 16.45 9.30 12.46
C ASP A 24 16.97 9.05 13.89
N LYS A 25 16.07 8.88 14.86
CA LYS A 25 16.40 8.59 16.26
C LYS A 25 15.33 7.72 16.93
N ILE A 26 15.63 6.43 17.05
CA ILE A 26 14.75 5.45 17.72
C ILE A 26 14.78 5.70 19.25
N GLN A 27 13.65 6.14 19.81
CA GLN A 27 13.53 6.45 21.25
C GLN A 27 12.94 5.30 22.08
N TYR A 28 12.24 4.37 21.44
CA TYR A 28 11.53 3.26 22.09
C TYR A 28 11.84 1.95 21.37
N PRO A 29 11.82 0.80 22.06
CA PRO A 29 12.04 -0.52 21.46
C PRO A 29 10.77 -1.05 20.75
N LEU A 30 10.07 -0.19 20.02
CA LEU A 30 8.84 -0.50 19.30
C LEU A 30 8.78 0.33 18.02
N ILE A 31 8.54 -0.33 16.89
CA ILE A 31 8.30 0.28 15.59
C ILE A 31 6.89 -0.06 15.14
N LEU A 32 6.11 0.94 14.75
CA LEU A 32 4.79 0.73 14.15
C LEU A 32 4.92 0.53 12.64
N SER A 33 4.34 -0.56 12.14
CA SER A 33 4.13 -0.76 10.70
C SER A 33 2.68 -0.46 10.36
N ILE A 34 2.44 0.43 9.40
CA ILE A 34 1.12 0.83 8.94
C ILE A 34 1.01 0.54 7.43
N PRO A 35 0.82 -0.74 7.04
CA PRO A 35 0.95 -1.17 5.65
C PRO A 35 -0.27 -0.84 4.78
N HIS A 36 -1.44 -0.61 5.39
CA HIS A 36 -2.74 -0.65 4.69
C HIS A 36 -3.54 0.67 4.73
N SER A 37 -2.98 1.73 5.32
CA SER A 37 -3.62 3.06 5.34
C SER A 37 -3.32 3.93 4.10
N GLY A 38 -2.52 3.41 3.17
CA GLY A 38 -2.23 4.06 1.90
C GLY A 38 -3.46 4.14 1.00
N THR A 39 -3.67 5.30 0.38
CA THR A 39 -4.85 5.59 -0.45
C THR A 39 -4.48 6.01 -1.88
N PHE A 40 -3.18 6.02 -2.20
CA PHE A 40 -2.68 6.32 -3.53
C PHE A 40 -2.82 5.09 -4.42
N PHE A 41 -3.51 5.28 -5.54
CA PHE A 41 -3.59 4.34 -6.65
C PHE A 41 -2.71 4.86 -7.78
N PRO A 42 -1.75 4.08 -8.30
CA PRO A 42 -1.07 4.43 -9.53
C PRO A 42 -2.10 4.66 -10.67
N PRO A 43 -2.03 5.78 -11.41
CA PRO A 43 -2.98 6.05 -12.50
C PRO A 43 -3.03 4.93 -13.54
N GLU A 44 -1.89 4.32 -13.85
CA GLU A 44 -1.75 3.19 -14.77
C GLU A 44 -2.51 1.95 -14.27
N PHE A 45 -2.61 1.78 -12.94
CA PHE A 45 -3.34 0.68 -12.33
C PHE A 45 -4.85 0.91 -12.45
N LEU A 46 -5.32 2.13 -12.16
CA LEU A 46 -6.73 2.50 -12.30
C LEU A 46 -7.24 2.39 -13.75
N GLN A 47 -6.38 2.62 -14.74
CA GLN A 47 -6.74 2.48 -16.16
C GLN A 47 -6.97 1.02 -16.58
N ASN A 48 -6.42 0.04 -15.85
CA ASN A 48 -6.42 -1.37 -16.22
C ASN A 48 -7.25 -2.27 -15.29
N VAL A 49 -7.60 -1.79 -14.09
CA VAL A 49 -8.40 -2.56 -13.13
C VAL A 49 -9.87 -2.67 -13.58
N ARG A 50 -10.48 -3.84 -13.37
CA ARG A 50 -11.86 -4.12 -13.79
C ARG A 50 -12.93 -3.46 -12.91
N PHE A 51 -12.60 -3.16 -11.66
CA PHE A 51 -13.55 -2.65 -10.69
C PHE A 51 -13.45 -1.13 -10.53
N PRO A 52 -14.57 -0.42 -10.29
CA PRO A 52 -14.54 0.99 -9.98
C PRO A 52 -13.72 1.29 -8.72
N GLU A 53 -13.03 2.44 -8.68
CA GLU A 53 -12.19 2.86 -7.55
C GLU A 53 -12.94 2.81 -6.20
N LYS A 54 -14.22 3.19 -6.16
CA LYS A 54 -15.05 3.11 -4.95
C LYS A 54 -15.13 1.70 -4.35
N ILE A 55 -15.11 0.66 -5.19
CA ILE A 55 -15.10 -0.74 -4.73
C ILE A 55 -13.70 -1.10 -4.21
N LEU A 56 -12.64 -0.69 -4.91
CA LEU A 56 -11.26 -0.94 -4.53
C LEU A 56 -10.90 -0.36 -3.15
N ARG A 57 -11.41 0.85 -2.85
CA ARG A 57 -11.19 1.54 -1.57
C ARG A 57 -11.81 0.82 -0.35
N ARG A 58 -12.73 -0.13 -0.56
CA ARG A 58 -13.33 -0.89 0.54
C ARG A 58 -12.34 -1.80 1.27
N ASN A 59 -11.19 -2.08 0.66
CA ASN A 59 -10.12 -2.87 1.27
C ASN A 59 -9.13 -2.04 2.09
N GLU A 60 -9.25 -0.71 2.12
CA GLU A 60 -8.27 0.16 2.80
C GLU A 60 -8.51 0.17 4.31
N ASP A 61 -7.43 0.12 5.09
CA ASP A 61 -7.47 0.29 6.54
C ASP A 61 -7.36 1.79 6.85
N LEU A 62 -8.42 2.52 6.50
CA LEU A 62 -8.44 3.98 6.56
C LEU A 62 -8.19 4.50 7.97
N LEU A 63 -7.43 5.61 8.04
CA LEU A 63 -7.19 6.40 9.25
C LEU A 63 -6.40 5.70 10.37
N VAL A 64 -5.82 4.52 10.13
CA VAL A 64 -4.94 3.86 11.12
C VAL A 64 -3.73 4.74 11.49
N ASP A 65 -3.20 5.48 10.52
CA ASP A 65 -2.18 6.50 10.75
C ASP A 65 -2.65 7.61 11.70
N LYS A 66 -3.89 8.07 11.55
CA LYS A 66 -4.49 9.09 12.44
C LYS A 66 -4.77 8.53 13.83
N LEU A 67 -5.23 7.28 13.93
CA LEU A 67 -5.44 6.58 15.19
C LEU A 67 -4.14 6.50 16.00
N LEU A 68 -3.02 6.25 15.33
CA LEU A 68 -1.69 6.10 15.93
C LEU A 68 -0.93 7.42 16.07
N LYS A 69 -1.45 8.53 15.53
CA LYS A 69 -0.78 9.84 15.50
C LYS A 69 -0.30 10.29 16.87
N GLY A 70 -1.09 10.10 17.93
CA GLY A 70 -0.71 10.49 19.28
C GLY A 70 0.53 9.75 19.82
N ALA A 71 0.80 8.52 19.36
CA ALA A 71 2.03 7.79 19.70
C ALA A 71 3.21 8.27 18.85
N ILE A 72 2.98 8.48 17.55
CA ILE A 72 3.99 9.00 16.62
C ILE A 72 4.47 10.39 17.05
N ASP A 73 3.55 11.29 17.41
CA ASP A 73 3.85 12.64 17.91
C ASP A 73 4.68 12.63 19.21
N LYS A 74 4.62 11.52 19.98
CA LYS A 74 5.41 11.32 21.21
C LYS A 74 6.77 10.65 20.95
N GLY A 75 7.18 10.53 19.70
CA GLY A 75 8.50 10.03 19.30
C GLY A 75 8.56 8.54 19.00
N LEU A 76 7.42 7.84 18.92
CA LEU A 76 7.42 6.43 18.50
C LEU A 76 7.74 6.32 17.01
N THR A 77 8.68 5.45 16.65
CA THR A 77 9.07 5.24 15.24
C THR A 77 7.96 4.52 14.48
N ALA A 78 7.66 4.99 13.27
CA ALA A 78 6.64 4.38 12.41
C ALA A 78 7.03 4.40 10.93
N LEU A 79 6.63 3.35 10.21
CA LEU A 79 6.66 3.26 8.76
C LEU A 79 5.23 3.15 8.23
N LYS A 80 4.83 4.08 7.37
CA LYS A 80 3.48 4.13 6.80
C LYS A 80 3.55 4.06 5.30
N MET A 81 2.79 3.13 4.71
CA MET A 81 2.68 3.02 3.26
C MET A 81 1.69 4.05 2.73
N ASN A 82 2.00 4.62 1.56
CA ASN A 82 1.12 5.57 0.87
C ASN A 82 0.32 4.93 -0.25
N ILE A 83 0.84 3.84 -0.81
CA ILE A 83 0.18 3.03 -1.83
C ILE A 83 -0.91 2.15 -1.22
N THR A 84 -2.01 1.98 -1.95
CA THR A 84 -3.12 1.12 -1.52
C THR A 84 -2.75 -0.37 -1.58
N ARG A 85 -3.21 -1.14 -0.58
CA ARG A 85 -3.01 -2.60 -0.57
C ARG A 85 -3.69 -3.32 -1.73
N THR A 86 -4.71 -2.69 -2.31
CA THR A 86 -5.41 -3.22 -3.48
C THR A 86 -4.52 -3.22 -4.73
N PHE A 87 -3.51 -2.35 -4.79
CA PHE A 87 -2.49 -2.40 -5.82
C PHE A 87 -1.44 -3.48 -5.49
N VAL A 88 -0.88 -3.44 -4.28
CA VAL A 88 0.03 -4.47 -3.75
C VAL A 88 -0.08 -4.54 -2.23
N ASP A 89 -0.37 -5.72 -1.69
CA ASP A 89 -0.43 -5.92 -0.25
C ASP A 89 0.97 -6.17 0.31
N LEU A 90 1.56 -5.16 0.95
CA LEU A 90 2.90 -5.23 1.53
C LEU A 90 2.97 -5.97 2.87
N ASN A 91 1.84 -6.48 3.35
CA ASN A 91 1.76 -7.39 4.49
C ASN A 91 1.55 -8.83 4.02
N ARG A 92 2.06 -9.17 2.82
CA ARG A 92 2.06 -10.50 2.22
C ARG A 92 3.43 -10.89 1.72
N ASP A 93 3.72 -12.18 1.75
CA ASP A 93 4.93 -12.71 1.12
C ASP A 93 4.83 -12.57 -0.40
N ARG A 94 5.97 -12.35 -1.06
CA ARG A 94 6.03 -12.24 -2.53
C ARG A 94 5.52 -13.50 -3.26
N LEU A 95 5.53 -14.66 -2.59
CA LEU A 95 5.09 -15.95 -3.10
C LEU A 95 3.66 -16.30 -2.68
N GLU A 96 2.99 -15.46 -1.88
CA GLU A 96 1.58 -15.64 -1.53
C GLU A 96 0.67 -15.23 -2.69
N LEU A 97 0.81 -15.95 -3.80
CA LEU A 97 0.07 -15.78 -5.03
C LEU A 97 -0.71 -17.06 -5.29
N ASP A 98 -2.02 -16.93 -5.55
CA ASP A 98 -2.84 -18.06 -5.97
C ASP A 98 -2.44 -18.47 -7.42
N PRO A 99 -1.91 -19.69 -7.62
CA PRO A 99 -1.51 -20.15 -8.95
C PRO A 99 -2.66 -20.16 -9.97
N THR A 100 -3.90 -20.34 -9.50
CA THR A 100 -5.09 -20.40 -10.36
C THR A 100 -5.45 -19.05 -10.99
N MET A 101 -4.84 -17.95 -10.52
CA MET A 101 -4.95 -16.64 -11.17
C MET A 101 -4.15 -16.53 -12.48
N PHE A 102 -3.14 -17.40 -12.68
CA PHE A 102 -2.18 -17.28 -13.78
C PHE A 102 -2.21 -18.47 -14.73
N TYR A 103 -2.54 -19.66 -14.21
CA TYR A 103 -2.58 -20.90 -14.97
C TYR A 103 -3.99 -21.49 -14.89
N ASN A 104 -4.51 -21.96 -16.02
CA ASN A 104 -5.71 -22.79 -16.08
C ASN A 104 -5.36 -24.27 -15.89
#